data_AF-A0A2E2JLY9-F1
#
_entry.id   AF-A0A2E2JLY9-F1
#
_cell.length_a   1.000
_cell.length_b   1.000
_cell.length_c   1.000
_cell.angle_alpha   90.00
_cell.angle_beta   90.00
_cell.angle_gamma   90.00
#
_symmetry.space_group_name_H-M   'P 1'
#
loop_
_entity.id
_entity.type
_entity.pdbx_description
1 polymer ?
#
loop_
_entity_poly.entity_id
_entity_poly.type
_entity_poly.pdbx_seq_one_letter_code
_entity_poly.pdbx_strand_id
1 'polypeptide(L)' 'MIMAENEVEQTRNDTLIAENGERAIYRFEIRKPDGIWTPMFRGQDTIHDVQGGDVAAPAHPTFPTEEQAREWLTARTD' A
#
# COMPACT_ATOMS: atom_id res chain seq x y z
N MET A 1 10.88 28.20 -20.27
CA MET A 1 9.82 27.72 -19.35
C MET A 1 9.72 26.23 -19.57
N ILE A 2 10.47 25.42 -18.81
CA ILE A 2 10.37 23.96 -18.90
C ILE A 2 9.41 23.56 -17.79
N MET A 3 8.21 23.16 -18.21
CA MET A 3 7.27 22.47 -17.34
C MET A 3 7.96 21.16 -16.96
N ALA A 4 8.40 21.04 -15.71
CA ALA A 4 8.76 19.75 -15.16
C ALA A 4 7.51 18.88 -15.29
N GLU A 5 7.58 17.89 -16.16
CA GLU A 5 6.59 16.83 -16.20
C GLU A 5 6.60 16.21 -14.81
N ASN A 6 5.60 16.54 -13.98
CA ASN A 6 5.32 15.80 -12.78
C ASN A 6 5.06 14.37 -13.23
N GLU A 7 6.10 13.52 -13.23
CA GLU A 7 5.94 12.08 -13.40
C GLU A 7 4.98 11.62 -12.32
N VAL A 8 3.71 11.43 -12.70
CA VAL A 8 2.73 10.76 -11.86
C VAL A 8 3.30 9.37 -11.62
N GLU A 9 3.65 9.06 -10.37
CA GLU A 9 4.15 7.73 -9.98
C GLU A 9 3.21 6.66 -10.53
N GLN A 10 3.68 5.93 -11.54
CA GLN A 10 2.87 4.90 -12.19
C GLN A 10 2.90 3.66 -11.30
N THR A 11 1.74 3.23 -10.83
CA THR A 11 1.56 1.99 -10.07
C THR A 11 0.78 0.97 -10.89
N ARG A 12 1.14 -0.32 -10.77
CA ARG A 12 0.41 -1.43 -11.41
C ARG A 12 0.43 -2.70 -10.57
N ASN A 13 -0.32 -3.71 -11.03
CA ASN A 13 -0.31 -5.08 -10.48
C ASN A 13 -0.65 -5.16 -8.99
N ASP A 14 -1.60 -4.34 -8.54
CA ASP A 14 -2.08 -4.35 -7.16
C ASP A 14 -2.76 -5.69 -6.84
N THR A 15 -2.14 -6.47 -5.96
CA THR A 15 -2.54 -7.84 -5.63
C THR A 15 -2.56 -8.00 -4.11
N LEU A 16 -3.69 -8.44 -3.56
CA LEU A 16 -3.76 -8.83 -2.15
C LEU A 16 -2.85 -10.05 -1.91
N ILE A 17 -1.92 -9.95 -0.95
CA ILE A 17 -0.99 -11.04 -0.62
C ILE A 17 -1.12 -11.56 0.81
N ALA A 18 -1.74 -10.80 1.71
CA ALA A 18 -1.99 -11.21 3.08
C ALA A 18 -3.10 -10.36 3.72
N GLU A 19 -3.79 -10.93 4.69
CA GLU A 19 -4.82 -10.26 5.49
C GLU A 19 -4.76 -10.73 6.94
N ASN A 20 -5.14 -9.86 7.88
CA ASN A 20 -5.23 -10.12 9.31
C ASN A 20 -6.31 -9.21 9.92
N GLY A 21 -7.55 -9.72 9.99
CA GLY A 21 -8.70 -8.98 10.51
C GLY A 21 -8.96 -7.71 9.68
N GLU A 22 -8.82 -6.55 10.31
CA GLU A 22 -9.02 -5.24 9.68
C GLU A 22 -7.83 -4.78 8.82
N ARG A 23 -6.76 -5.57 8.70
CA ARG A 23 -5.57 -5.20 7.93
C ARG A 23 -5.37 -6.10 6.72
N ALA A 24 -4.95 -5.50 5.61
CA ALA A 24 -4.56 -6.18 4.40
C ALA A 24 -3.21 -5.66 3.89
N ILE A 25 -2.43 -6.53 3.24
CA ILE A 25 -1.23 -6.18 2.51
C ILE A 25 -1.47 -6.41 1.02
N TYR A 26 -1.26 -5.36 0.24
CA TYR A 26 -1.27 -5.41 -1.22
C TYR A 26 0.16 -5.29 -1.74
N ARG A 27 0.53 -6.16 -2.67
CA ARG A 27 1.76 -6.01 -3.46
C ARG A 27 1.43 -5.23 -4.71
N PHE A 28 2.21 -4.22 -5.03
CA PHE A 28 2.09 -3.45 -6.27
C PHE A 28 3.49 -3.19 -6.83
N GLU A 29 3.57 -2.74 -8.08
CA GLU A 29 4.82 -2.31 -8.68
C GLU A 29 4.76 -0.81 -8.96
N ILE A 30 5.82 -0.10 -8.60
CA ILE A 30 6.00 1.32 -8.93
C ILE A 30 7.07 1.48 -10.00
N ARG A 31 6.82 2.34 -10.99
CA ARG A 31 7.84 2.71 -11.97
C ARG A 31 8.75 3.79 -11.38
N LYS A 32 10.03 3.45 -11.22
CA LYS A 32 11.06 4.41 -10.80
C LYS A 32 11.52 5.28 -11.99
N PRO A 33 12.21 6.42 -11.73
CA PRO A 33 12.71 7.31 -12.78
C PRO A 33 13.70 6.66 -13.75
N ASP A 34 14.37 5.58 -13.32
CA ASP A 34 15.21 4.74 -14.18
C ASP A 34 14.41 3.86 -15.17
N GLY A 35 13.07 3.92 -15.11
CA GLY A 35 12.15 3.13 -15.92
C GLY A 35 11.92 1.71 -15.39
N ILE A 36 12.54 1.32 -14.27
CA ILE A 36 12.44 -0.01 -13.68
C ILE A 36 11.19 -0.10 -12.81
N TRP A 37 10.43 -1.18 -13.00
CA TRP A 37 9.32 -1.52 -12.12
C TRP A 37 9.87 -2.20 -10.87
N THR A 38 9.69 -1.55 -9.72
CA THR A 38 10.12 -2.08 -8.43
C THR A 38 8.91 -2.58 -7.66
N PRO A 39 8.93 -3.82 -7.13
CA PRO A 39 7.87 -4.30 -6.26
C PRO A 39 7.89 -3.54 -4.94
N MET A 40 6.71 -3.13 -4.49
CA MET A 40 6.43 -2.44 -3.24
C MET A 40 5.21 -3.11 -2.58
N PHE A 41 5.04 -2.85 -1.29
CA PHE A 41 3.96 -3.42 -0.50
C PHE A 41 3.20 -2.29 0.17
N ARG A 42 1.88 -2.38 0.23
CA ARG A 42 0.99 -1.38 0.82
C ARG A 42 0.21 -2.05 1.94
N GLY A 43 0.29 -1.49 3.13
CA GLY A 43 -0.66 -1.79 4.20
C GLY A 43 -1.96 -1.01 3.99
N GLN A 44 -3.09 -1.68 4.17
CA GLN A 44 -4.43 -1.09 4.16
C GLN A 44 -5.12 -1.48 5.47
N ASP A 45 -5.40 -0.51 6.33
CA ASP A 45 -6.34 -0.70 7.43
C ASP A 45 -7.78 -0.48 6.92
N THR A 46 -8.73 -1.22 7.47
CA THR A 46 -10.16 -0.98 7.37
C THR A 46 -10.62 -0.36 8.67
N ILE A 47 -11.38 0.73 8.60
CA ILE A 47 -11.99 1.39 9.75
C ILE A 47 -13.50 1.29 9.64
N HIS A 48 -14.18 1.20 10.78
CA HIS A 48 -15.63 1.36 10.82
C HIS A 48 -15.99 2.84 10.74
N ASP A 49 -16.73 3.20 9.69
CA ASP A 49 -17.32 4.53 9.56
C ASP A 49 -18.43 4.75 10.60
N VAL A 50 -18.80 6.01 10.86
CA VAL A 50 -19.87 6.41 11.80
C VAL A 50 -21.24 5.84 11.41
N GLN A 51 -21.39 5.38 10.17
CA GLN A 51 -22.58 4.71 9.65
C GLN A 51 -22.54 3.18 9.83
N GLY A 52 -21.48 2.63 10.43
CA GLY A 52 -21.28 1.19 10.65
C GLY A 52 -20.80 0.42 9.43
N GLY A 53 -20.28 1.11 8.40
CA GLY A 53 -19.70 0.50 7.21
C GLY A 53 -18.18 0.35 7.32
N ASP A 54 -17.66 -0.74 6.77
CA ASP A 54 -16.22 -0.94 6.61
C ASP A 54 -15.67 -0.10 5.46
N VAL A 55 -14.77 0.84 5.76
CA VAL A 55 -14.11 1.69 4.76
C VAL A 55 -12.60 1.58 4.86
N ALA A 56 -11.93 1.68 3.72
CA ALA A 56 -10.48 1.76 3.65
C ALA A 56 -9.98 3.02 4.39
N ALA A 57 -9.10 2.83 5.38
CA ALA A 57 -8.42 3.93 6.04
C ALA A 57 -7.66 4.80 5.01
N PRO A 58 -7.60 6.12 5.21
CA PRO A 58 -6.91 7.03 4.29
C PRO A 58 -5.38 6.91 4.35
N ALA A 59 -4.83 6.35 5.42
CA ALA A 59 -3.40 6.13 5.57
C ALA A 59 -3.01 4.76 5.01
N HIS A 60 -2.17 4.74 3.98
CA HIS A 60 -1.63 3.51 3.40
C HIS A 60 -0.11 3.49 3.55
N PRO A 61 0.43 2.92 4.64
CA PRO A 61 1.88 2.78 4.77
C PRO A 61 2.42 1.89 3.64
N THR A 62 3.48 2.35 2.99
CA THR A 62 4.17 1.58 1.94
C THR A 62 5.50 1.04 2.45
N PHE A 63 5.79 -0.21 2.13
CA PHE A 63 6.99 -0.92 2.54
C PHE A 63 7.79 -1.39 1.32
N PRO A 64 9.13 -1.31 1.36
CA PRO A 64 10.00 -1.82 0.30
C PRO A 64 10.11 -3.36 0.27
N THR A 65 9.77 -4.05 1.36
CA THR A 65 9.88 -5.52 1.45
C THR A 65 8.61 -6.15 2.03
N GLU A 66 8.36 -7.41 1.66
CA GLU A 66 7.22 -8.19 2.16
C GLU A 66 7.33 -8.40 3.67
N GLU A 67 8.55 -8.63 4.18
CA GLU A 67 8.82 -8.85 5.60
C GLU A 67 8.36 -7.66 6.45
N GLN A 68 8.73 -6.44 6.07
CA GLN A 68 8.30 -5.23 6.79
C GLN A 68 6.77 -5.03 6.73
N ALA A 69 6.15 -5.34 5.59
CA ALA A 69 4.70 -5.29 5.49
C ALA A 69 4.02 -6.33 6.40
N ARG A 70 4.61 -7.53 6.51
CA ARG A 70 4.13 -8.60 7.41
C ARG A 70 4.33 -8.25 8.88
N GLU A 71 5.45 -7.64 9.24
CA GLU A 71 5.67 -7.12 10.60
C GLU A 71 4.59 -6.09 10.97
N TRP A 72 4.27 -5.17 10.05
CA TRP A 72 3.17 -4.23 10.26
C TRP A 72 1.81 -4.94 10.41
N LEU A 73 1.55 -5.98 9.61
CA LEU A 73 0.30 -6.75 9.66
C LEU A 73 0.11 -7.47 11.01
N THR A 74 1.19 -7.91 11.65
CA THR A 74 1.15 -8.63 12.94
C THR A 74 1.30 -7.71 14.15
N ALA A 75 1.89 -6.52 14.00
CA ALA A 75 2.16 -5.59 15.10
C ALA A 75 0.92 -5.04 15.82
N ARG A 76 -0.31 -5.20 15.30
CA ARG A 76 -1.56 -4.78 15.97
C ARG A 76 -2.19 -5.82 16.88
N THR A 77 -1.52 -6.95 17.07
CA THR A 77 -2.00 -8.03 17.94
C THR A 77 -1.59 -7.73 19.39
N ASP A 78 -2.37 -6.90 20.08
CA ASP A 78 -2.37 -6.79 21.56
C ASP A 78 -3.82 -6.88 22.05
#